data_AF-A0A843KP01-F1
#
_entry.id   AF-A0A843KP01-F1
#
_cell.length_a   1.000
_cell.length_b   1.000
_cell.length_c   1.000
_cell.angle_alpha   90.00
_cell.angle_beta   90.00
_cell.angle_gamma   90.00
#
_symmetry.space_group_name_H-M   'P 1'
#
loop_
_entity.id
_entity.type
_entity.pdbx_description
1 polymer ?
#
loop_
_entity_poly.entity_id
_entity_poly.type
_entity_poly.pdbx_seq_one_letter_code
_entity_poly.pdbx_strand_id
1 'polypeptide(L)'
;MEGSGKADRGRTGRSTKIFASFTAVATLIAMAYLNPALGESFTIHMVYHMILIGVLAPSLLAADFFLWWLPPGTLRKRTLYRTLRRGLYAISYPVTAFILSTAVLWFWHIPIPYDVTLTDMPVHILEHVTLLIAFIAYWAPLVPGSRLHLPVIRTNEGKALYLLAGAMQGMILGAIITFQDQIVYLYPSTAHLPGVTLLGDQEMGGAAMWFIGAIIYAVAAILSFRSTDPDIHRDVPPARGAIGGQEE
;
A
#
# COMPACT_ATOMS: atom_id res chain seq x y z
N MET A 1 -36.67 10.70 3.08
CA MET A 1 -35.79 9.85 2.23
C MET A 1 -34.33 9.77 2.71
N GLU A 2 -33.98 10.28 3.90
CA GLU A 2 -32.60 10.35 4.41
C GLU A 2 -32.05 9.03 5.01
N GLY A 3 -32.92 8.09 5.37
CA GLY A 3 -32.54 6.83 6.03
C GLY A 3 -31.93 5.77 5.11
N SER A 4 -32.28 5.77 3.81
CA SER A 4 -31.83 4.75 2.84
C SER A 4 -30.34 4.87 2.51
N GLY A 5 -29.84 6.09 2.29
CA GLY A 5 -28.43 6.32 1.91
C GLY A 5 -27.41 6.05 3.02
N LYS A 6 -27.79 6.18 4.30
CA LYS A 6 -26.92 5.81 5.44
C LYS A 6 -26.81 4.29 5.61
N ALA A 7 -27.93 3.57 5.44
CA ALA A 7 -27.95 2.12 5.54
C ALA A 7 -27.12 1.47 4.41
N ASP A 8 -27.20 2.02 3.20
CA ASP A 8 -26.45 1.52 2.04
C ASP A 8 -24.94 1.76 2.18
N ARG A 9 -24.51 2.97 2.58
CA ARG A 9 -23.09 3.29 2.88
C ARG A 9 -22.49 2.41 3.98
N GLY A 10 -23.28 2.08 5.01
CA GLY A 10 -22.86 1.18 6.08
C GLY A 10 -22.65 -0.27 5.60
N ARG A 11 -23.45 -0.71 4.63
CA ARG A 11 -23.37 -2.06 4.05
C ARG A 11 -22.18 -2.19 3.09
N THR A 12 -21.92 -1.18 2.26
CA THR A 12 -20.74 -1.15 1.37
C THR A 12 -19.44 -1.16 2.18
N GLY A 13 -19.34 -0.30 3.20
CA GLY A 13 -18.14 -0.25 4.05
C GLY A 13 -17.87 -1.55 4.82
N ARG A 14 -18.91 -2.29 5.21
CA ARG A 14 -18.77 -3.61 5.86
C ARG A 14 -18.30 -4.68 4.88
N SER A 15 -18.82 -4.67 3.64
CA SER A 15 -18.42 -5.61 2.59
C SER A 15 -16.95 -5.43 2.19
N THR A 16 -16.49 -4.17 2.02
CA THR A 16 -15.08 -3.87 1.72
C THR A 16 -14.13 -4.38 2.80
N LYS A 17 -14.48 -4.22 4.08
CA LYS A 17 -13.66 -4.72 5.20
C LYS A 17 -13.56 -6.23 5.23
N ILE A 18 -14.69 -6.92 4.99
CA ILE A 18 -14.70 -8.38 4.93
C ILE A 18 -13.81 -8.87 3.79
N PHE A 19 -13.97 -8.30 2.59
CA PHE A 19 -13.13 -8.63 1.44
C PHE A 19 -11.65 -8.38 1.74
N ALA A 20 -11.29 -7.20 2.26
CA ALA A 20 -9.92 -6.86 2.63
C ALA A 20 -9.32 -7.82 3.67
N SER A 21 -10.11 -8.26 4.66
CA SER A 21 -9.67 -9.26 5.63
C SER A 21 -9.39 -10.61 4.98
N PHE A 22 -10.27 -11.08 4.09
CA PHE A 22 -10.05 -12.33 3.35
C PHE A 22 -8.80 -12.23 2.45
N THR A 23 -8.63 -11.10 1.76
CA THR A 23 -7.42 -10.85 0.95
C THR A 23 -6.17 -10.87 1.83
N ALA A 24 -6.16 -10.17 2.97
CA ALA A 24 -5.01 -10.16 3.88
C ALA A 24 -4.65 -11.58 4.38
N VAL A 25 -5.66 -12.36 4.78
CA VAL A 25 -5.43 -13.75 5.23
C VAL A 25 -4.92 -14.63 4.09
N ALA A 26 -5.53 -14.57 2.91
CA ALA A 26 -5.08 -15.33 1.75
C ALA A 26 -3.64 -14.96 1.36
N THR A 27 -3.30 -13.66 1.39
CA THR A 27 -1.95 -13.17 1.13
C THR A 27 -0.95 -13.67 2.17
N LEU A 28 -1.28 -13.64 3.46
CA LEU A 28 -0.42 -14.20 4.51
C LEU A 28 -0.16 -15.70 4.32
N ILE A 29 -1.19 -16.47 3.92
CA ILE A 29 -1.03 -17.90 3.62
C ILE A 29 -0.11 -18.11 2.41
N ALA A 30 -0.31 -17.35 1.33
CA ALA A 30 0.55 -17.41 0.14
C ALA A 30 2.00 -17.06 0.47
N MET A 31 2.22 -16.03 1.29
CA MET A 31 3.55 -15.63 1.75
C MET A 31 4.19 -16.68 2.65
N ALA A 32 3.43 -17.28 3.57
CA ALA A 32 3.94 -18.38 4.40
C ALA A 32 4.40 -19.58 3.54
N TYR A 33 3.70 -19.85 2.43
CA TYR A 33 4.09 -20.89 1.47
C TYR A 33 5.37 -20.53 0.69
N LEU A 34 5.55 -19.26 0.32
CA LEU A 34 6.74 -18.78 -0.40
C LEU A 34 7.98 -18.61 0.51
N ASN A 35 7.77 -18.48 1.83
CA ASN A 35 8.83 -18.17 2.79
C ASN A 35 10.09 -19.07 2.70
N PRO A 36 9.98 -20.41 2.54
CA PRO A 36 11.15 -21.27 2.42
C PRO A 36 12.03 -20.95 1.19
N ALA A 37 11.43 -20.43 0.12
CA ALA A 37 12.10 -20.15 -1.14
C ALA A 37 12.72 -18.74 -1.23
N LEU A 38 12.59 -17.90 -0.18
CA LEU A 38 13.15 -16.54 -0.16
C LEU A 38 14.68 -16.51 -0.17
N GLY A 39 15.31 -17.55 0.38
CA GLY A 39 16.76 -17.73 0.34
C GLY A 39 17.27 -18.43 -0.93
N GLU A 40 16.36 -18.87 -1.81
CA GLU A 40 16.68 -19.68 -2.98
C GLU A 40 16.64 -18.89 -4.29
N SER A 41 16.07 -17.69 -4.33
CA SER A 41 16.01 -16.86 -5.53
C SER A 41 15.74 -15.40 -5.20
N PHE A 42 16.48 -14.51 -5.84
CA PHE A 42 16.23 -13.07 -5.84
C PHE A 42 14.87 -12.74 -6.44
N THR A 43 14.49 -13.37 -7.55
CA THR A 43 13.17 -13.16 -8.16
C THR A 43 12.04 -13.48 -7.17
N ILE A 44 12.12 -14.62 -6.50
CA ILE A 44 11.11 -15.04 -5.52
C ILE A 44 11.06 -14.03 -4.35
N HIS A 45 12.22 -13.60 -3.86
CA HIS A 45 12.32 -12.57 -2.83
C HIS A 45 11.66 -11.25 -3.26
N MET A 46 11.93 -10.78 -4.48
CA MET A 46 11.32 -9.54 -5.00
C MET A 46 9.81 -9.67 -5.20
N VAL A 47 9.33 -10.82 -5.69
CA VAL A 47 7.89 -11.10 -5.78
C VAL A 47 7.25 -11.07 -4.39
N TYR A 48 7.92 -11.62 -3.37
CA TYR A 48 7.46 -11.55 -1.99
C TYR A 48 7.35 -10.10 -1.51
N HIS A 49 8.36 -9.27 -1.77
CA HIS A 49 8.30 -7.83 -1.49
C HIS A 49 7.11 -7.16 -2.19
N MET A 50 6.85 -7.46 -3.47
CA MET A 50 5.71 -6.87 -4.19
C MET A 50 4.36 -7.25 -3.55
N ILE A 51 4.20 -8.51 -3.13
CA ILE A 51 3.01 -8.99 -2.44
C ILE A 51 2.88 -8.33 -1.06
N LEU A 52 3.98 -8.24 -0.31
CA LEU A 52 4.04 -7.60 1.01
C LEU A 52 3.59 -6.13 0.94
N ILE A 53 4.23 -5.35 0.07
CA ILE A 53 4.04 -3.90 0.03
C ILE A 53 2.80 -3.49 -0.75
N GLY A 54 2.44 -4.24 -1.78
CA GLY A 54 1.39 -3.85 -2.72
C GLY A 54 0.04 -4.53 -2.52
N VAL A 55 0.01 -5.67 -1.83
CA VAL A 55 -1.24 -6.42 -1.56
C VAL A 55 -1.52 -6.49 -0.07
N LEU A 56 -0.57 -6.98 0.74
CA LEU A 56 -0.79 -7.17 2.17
C LEU A 56 -0.97 -5.83 2.90
N ALA A 57 -0.07 -4.88 2.69
CA ALA A 57 -0.12 -3.58 3.35
C ALA A 57 -1.46 -2.83 3.17
N PRO A 58 -1.97 -2.62 1.93
CA PRO A 58 -3.27 -1.95 1.76
C PRO A 58 -4.45 -2.80 2.26
N SER A 59 -4.35 -4.14 2.19
CA SER A 59 -5.41 -5.03 2.70
C SER A 59 -5.54 -4.96 4.22
N LEU A 60 -4.42 -5.00 4.96
CA LEU A 60 -4.41 -4.85 6.42
C LEU A 60 -4.98 -3.50 6.86
N LEU A 61 -4.62 -2.44 6.14
CA LEU A 61 -5.12 -1.10 6.37
C LEU A 61 -6.65 -1.03 6.11
N ALA A 62 -7.11 -1.54 4.98
CA ALA A 62 -8.54 -1.53 4.61
C ALA A 62 -9.39 -2.42 5.53
N ALA A 63 -8.83 -3.50 6.08
CA ALA A 63 -9.47 -4.37 7.05
C ALA A 63 -9.61 -3.75 8.45
N ASP A 64 -9.05 -2.56 8.69
CA ASP A 64 -8.81 -2.02 10.04
C ASP A 64 -8.12 -3.06 10.96
N PHE A 65 -7.22 -3.89 10.41
CA PHE A 65 -6.72 -5.09 11.09
C PHE A 65 -6.19 -4.81 12.51
N PHE A 66 -5.42 -3.73 12.67
CA PHE A 66 -4.87 -3.31 13.96
C PHE A 66 -5.91 -2.87 15.00
N LEU A 67 -7.14 -2.61 14.57
CA LEU A 67 -8.27 -2.16 15.39
C LEU A 67 -9.47 -3.12 15.35
N TRP A 68 -9.31 -4.30 14.74
CA TRP A 68 -10.29 -5.40 14.66
C TRP A 68 -10.90 -5.69 16.04
N TRP A 69 -10.05 -5.75 17.07
CA TRP A 69 -10.39 -6.35 18.38
C TRP A 69 -10.96 -5.34 19.35
N LEU A 70 -11.05 -4.08 18.94
CA LEU A 70 -11.37 -2.97 19.81
C LEU A 70 -12.78 -2.44 19.50
N PRO A 71 -13.66 -2.35 20.52
CA PRO A 71 -14.96 -1.73 20.34
C PRO A 71 -14.80 -0.26 19.94
N PRO A 72 -15.64 0.27 19.03
CA PRO A 72 -15.60 1.67 18.65
C PRO A 72 -15.74 2.58 19.90
N GLY A 73 -14.72 3.40 20.18
CA GLY A 73 -14.74 4.38 21.27
C GLY A 73 -13.98 4.01 22.54
N THR A 74 -13.58 2.74 22.74
CA THR A 74 -12.91 2.27 23.97
C THR A 74 -11.55 2.93 24.22
N LEU A 75 -10.80 3.24 23.17
CA LEU A 75 -9.43 3.78 23.28
C LEU A 75 -9.34 5.29 23.17
N ARG A 76 -10.42 5.99 22.79
CA ARG A 76 -10.38 7.44 22.52
C ARG A 76 -9.93 8.26 23.73
N LYS A 77 -10.06 7.70 24.95
CA LYS A 77 -9.71 8.32 26.22
C LYS A 77 -8.32 7.95 26.77
N ARG A 78 -7.61 6.98 26.19
CA ARG A 78 -6.25 6.59 26.66
C ARG A 78 -5.18 7.48 26.03
N THR A 79 -4.29 8.02 26.85
CA THR A 79 -3.15 8.84 26.42
C THR A 79 -2.28 8.13 25.38
N LEU A 80 -2.01 6.84 25.59
CA LEU A 80 -1.25 6.00 24.66
C LEU A 80 -1.86 5.97 23.24
N TYR A 81 -3.19 5.85 23.14
CA TYR A 81 -3.88 5.86 21.84
C TYR A 81 -3.75 7.22 21.15
N ARG A 82 -3.81 8.33 21.90
CA ARG A 82 -3.62 9.68 21.33
C ARG A 82 -2.20 9.87 20.81
N THR A 83 -1.19 9.41 21.56
CA THR A 83 0.21 9.49 21.13
C THR A 83 0.47 8.62 19.91
N LEU A 84 0.03 7.37 19.93
CA LEU A 84 0.19 6.45 18.79
C LEU A 84 -0.55 6.97 17.55
N ARG A 85 -1.80 7.43 17.71
CA ARG A 85 -2.57 8.03 16.61
C ARG A 85 -1.86 9.26 16.05
N ARG A 86 -1.27 10.13 16.88
CA ARG A 86 -0.53 11.29 16.40
C ARG A 86 0.69 10.88 15.58
N GLY A 87 1.45 9.88 16.04
CA GLY A 87 2.58 9.32 15.29
C GLY A 87 2.13 8.76 13.94
N LEU A 88 1.12 7.88 13.95
CA LEU A 88 0.54 7.30 12.73
C LEU A 88 0.01 8.38 11.78
N TYR A 89 -0.68 9.39 12.32
CA TYR A 89 -1.19 10.51 11.54
C TYR A 89 -0.05 11.31 10.88
N ALA A 90 1.05 11.55 11.60
CA ALA A 90 2.21 12.27 11.10
C ALA A 90 2.92 11.52 9.96
N ILE A 91 3.17 10.21 10.14
CA ILE A 91 3.84 9.39 9.12
C ILE A 91 2.94 9.08 7.93
N SER A 92 1.60 9.11 8.10
CA SER A 92 0.62 8.91 7.03
C SER A 92 0.22 10.18 6.30
N TYR A 93 0.88 11.32 6.52
CA TYR A 93 0.71 12.47 5.63
C TYR A 93 1.28 12.15 4.24
N PRO A 94 0.61 12.50 3.12
CA PRO A 94 1.01 12.04 1.79
C PRO A 94 2.50 12.21 1.49
N VAL A 95 3.03 13.44 1.64
CA VAL A 95 4.45 13.71 1.34
C VAL A 95 5.38 12.94 2.28
N THR A 96 5.10 12.95 3.58
CA THR A 96 5.89 12.21 4.58
C THR A 96 5.89 10.71 4.32
N ALA A 97 4.71 10.16 4.03
CA ALA A 97 4.51 8.75 3.76
C ALA A 97 5.27 8.32 2.51
N PHE A 98 5.18 9.10 1.43
CA PHE A 98 5.94 8.87 0.21
C PHE A 98 7.44 8.87 0.48
N ILE A 99 7.97 9.93 1.10
CA ILE A 99 9.41 10.04 1.41
C ILE A 99 9.87 8.86 2.27
N LEU A 100 9.11 8.51 3.32
CA LEU A 100 9.44 7.41 4.21
C LEU A 100 9.42 6.06 3.46
N SER A 101 8.39 5.78 2.67
CA SER A 101 8.30 4.54 1.89
C SER A 101 9.42 4.42 0.86
N THR A 102 9.77 5.52 0.19
CA THR A 102 10.86 5.56 -0.78
C THR A 102 12.20 5.37 -0.08
N ALA A 103 12.46 6.07 1.02
CA ALA A 103 13.70 5.95 1.76
C ALA A 103 13.91 4.52 2.28
N VAL A 104 12.88 3.91 2.87
CA VAL A 104 12.94 2.54 3.37
C VAL A 104 13.14 1.55 2.22
N LEU A 105 12.36 1.67 1.13
CA LEU A 105 12.50 0.78 -0.02
C LEU A 105 13.92 0.85 -0.60
N TRP A 106 14.42 2.06 -0.86
CA TRP A 106 15.72 2.25 -1.47
C TRP A 106 16.85 1.83 -0.54
N PHE A 107 16.76 2.14 0.76
CA PHE A 107 17.75 1.73 1.75
C PHE A 107 17.99 0.22 1.72
N TRP A 108 16.91 -0.58 1.73
CA TRP A 108 17.03 -2.03 1.71
C TRP A 108 17.57 -2.57 0.40
N HIS A 109 17.50 -1.84 -0.71
CA HIS A 109 18.06 -2.30 -1.99
C HIS A 109 19.49 -1.79 -2.23
N ILE A 110 20.09 -1.06 -1.27
CA ILE A 110 21.53 -0.79 -1.29
C ILE A 110 22.26 -2.10 -1.00
N PRO A 111 23.36 -2.44 -1.72
CA PRO A 111 24.02 -3.74 -1.60
C PRO A 111 24.41 -4.09 -0.16
N ILE A 112 25.04 -3.16 0.57
CA ILE A 112 25.54 -3.41 1.94
C ILE A 112 24.44 -3.85 2.92
N PRO A 113 23.37 -3.06 3.17
CA PRO A 113 22.30 -3.49 4.08
C PRO A 113 21.56 -4.73 3.57
N TYR A 114 21.42 -4.87 2.25
CA TYR A 114 20.78 -6.04 1.65
C TYR A 114 21.58 -7.33 1.90
N ASP A 115 22.89 -7.32 1.68
CA ASP A 115 23.73 -8.50 1.89
C ASP A 115 23.70 -8.97 3.37
N VAL A 116 23.49 -8.04 4.30
CA VAL A 116 23.28 -8.38 5.72
C VAL A 116 21.96 -9.13 5.91
N THR A 117 20.89 -8.79 5.17
CA THR A 117 19.61 -9.52 5.28
C THR A 117 19.73 -10.96 4.79
N LEU A 118 20.66 -11.24 3.86
CA LEU A 118 20.93 -12.59 3.38
C LEU A 118 21.61 -13.50 4.42
N THR A 119 22.27 -12.92 5.42
CA THR A 119 23.09 -13.66 6.40
C THR A 119 22.58 -13.55 7.84
N ASP A 120 21.82 -12.50 8.18
CA ASP A 120 21.29 -12.23 9.51
C ASP A 120 19.75 -12.22 9.49
N MET A 121 19.15 -13.24 10.11
CA MET A 121 17.70 -13.42 10.19
C MET A 121 16.97 -12.27 10.93
N PRO A 122 17.44 -11.78 12.09
CA PRO A 122 16.89 -10.55 12.68
C PRO A 122 16.85 -9.35 11.73
N VAL A 123 17.90 -9.11 10.95
CA VAL A 123 17.94 -8.00 9.98
C VAL A 123 16.99 -8.24 8.81
N HIS A 124 16.89 -9.48 8.32
CA HIS A 124 15.89 -9.87 7.33
C HIS A 124 14.45 -9.63 7.79
N ILE A 125 14.14 -9.96 9.05
CA ILE A 125 12.82 -9.66 9.62
C ILE A 125 12.61 -8.15 9.73
N LEU A 126 13.64 -7.40 10.12
CA LEU A 126 13.57 -5.94 10.23
C LEU A 126 13.30 -5.28 8.88
N GLU A 127 13.93 -5.76 7.80
CA GLU A 127 13.65 -5.34 6.42
C GLU A 127 12.16 -5.47 6.10
N HIS A 128 11.62 -6.67 6.24
CA HIS A 128 10.22 -6.96 5.94
C HIS A 128 9.25 -6.14 6.80
N VAL A 129 9.52 -6.01 8.11
CA VAL A 129 8.67 -5.24 9.03
C VAL A 129 8.71 -3.75 8.70
N THR A 130 9.89 -3.19 8.41
CA THR A 130 10.00 -1.77 8.07
C THR A 130 9.38 -1.46 6.72
N LEU A 131 9.54 -2.34 5.71
CA LEU A 131 8.83 -2.25 4.43
C LEU A 131 7.32 -2.27 4.63
N LEU A 132 6.80 -3.22 5.41
CA LEU A 132 5.37 -3.32 5.68
C LEU A 132 4.82 -2.06 6.34
N ILE A 133 5.48 -1.54 7.38
CA ILE A 133 5.05 -0.33 8.08
C ILE A 133 5.10 0.89 7.16
N ALA A 134 6.17 1.05 6.40
CA ALA A 134 6.35 2.18 5.50
C ALA A 134 5.29 2.18 4.39
N PHE A 135 4.95 1.00 3.85
CA PHE A 135 3.90 0.90 2.84
C PHE A 135 2.48 0.97 3.41
N ILE A 136 2.22 0.53 4.64
CA ILE A 136 0.95 0.86 5.33
C ILE A 136 0.78 2.38 5.43
N ALA A 137 1.84 3.11 5.78
CA ALA A 137 1.82 4.57 5.80
C ALA A 137 1.60 5.15 4.40
N TYR A 138 2.26 4.61 3.36
CA TYR A 138 2.08 5.01 1.97
C TYR A 138 0.63 4.84 1.47
N TRP A 139 -0.03 3.73 1.78
CA TRP A 139 -1.41 3.48 1.33
C TRP A 139 -2.46 4.23 2.15
N ALA A 140 -2.13 4.69 3.37
CA ALA A 140 -3.06 5.36 4.27
C ALA A 140 -3.84 6.54 3.65
N PRO A 141 -3.23 7.46 2.89
CA PRO A 141 -3.93 8.56 2.24
C PRO A 141 -4.94 8.16 1.16
N LEU A 142 -4.84 6.94 0.65
CA LEU A 142 -5.66 6.44 -0.46
C LEU A 142 -6.88 5.64 0.01
N VAL A 143 -6.92 5.24 1.28
CA VAL A 143 -7.99 4.42 1.86
C VAL A 143 -8.90 5.28 2.76
N PRO A 144 -10.03 5.79 2.24
CA PRO A 144 -10.96 6.57 3.04
C PRO A 144 -11.65 5.71 4.11
N GLY A 145 -11.93 6.28 5.28
CA GLY A 145 -12.77 5.64 6.30
C GLY A 145 -12.08 4.67 7.25
N SER A 146 -10.74 4.68 7.32
CA SER A 146 -10.03 3.97 8.38
C SER A 146 -10.45 4.48 9.76
N ARG A 147 -10.57 3.58 10.74
CA ARG A 147 -10.93 3.94 12.13
C ARG A 147 -9.93 4.91 12.78
N LEU A 148 -8.73 5.02 12.23
CA LEU A 148 -7.66 5.89 12.73
C LEU A 148 -7.82 7.37 12.36
N HIS A 149 -8.73 7.70 11.42
CA HIS A 149 -8.92 9.08 10.92
C HIS A 149 -7.58 9.70 10.49
N LEU A 150 -6.87 9.00 9.60
CA LEU A 150 -5.60 9.42 9.01
C LEU A 150 -5.81 10.49 7.92
N PRO A 151 -4.76 11.18 7.47
CA PRO A 151 -4.84 12.08 6.31
C PRO A 151 -5.36 11.31 5.09
N VAL A 152 -6.17 11.97 4.24
CA VAL A 152 -6.75 11.36 3.02
C VAL A 152 -6.61 12.34 1.86
N ILE A 153 -6.18 11.86 0.71
CA ILE A 153 -6.17 12.63 -0.54
C ILE A 153 -7.59 12.60 -1.11
N ARG A 154 -8.20 13.78 -1.28
CA ARG A 154 -9.61 13.90 -1.66
C ARG A 154 -9.86 13.98 -3.16
N THR A 155 -8.91 14.52 -3.91
CA THR A 155 -9.00 14.77 -5.35
C THR A 155 -8.48 13.57 -6.15
N ASN A 156 -9.09 13.25 -7.29
CA ASN A 156 -8.61 12.18 -8.17
C ASN A 156 -7.24 12.52 -8.77
N GLU A 157 -6.99 13.79 -9.07
CA GLU A 157 -5.72 14.28 -9.61
C GLU A 157 -4.58 14.07 -8.60
N GLY A 158 -4.82 14.45 -7.33
CA GLY A 158 -3.88 14.20 -6.25
C GLY A 158 -3.60 12.71 -6.01
N LYS A 159 -4.62 11.86 -6.09
CA LYS A 159 -4.48 10.40 -5.99
C LYS A 159 -3.65 9.85 -7.16
N ALA A 160 -3.93 10.31 -8.37
CA ALA A 160 -3.22 9.93 -9.60
C ALA A 160 -1.73 10.29 -9.50
N LEU A 161 -1.42 11.54 -9.12
CA LEU A 161 -0.05 12.01 -8.97
C LEU A 161 0.71 11.23 -7.89
N TYR A 162 0.05 10.98 -6.76
CA TYR A 162 0.63 10.22 -5.65
C TYR A 162 0.95 8.77 -6.04
N LEU A 163 -0.01 8.08 -6.67
CA LEU A 163 0.18 6.71 -7.18
C LEU A 163 1.25 6.65 -8.28
N LEU A 164 1.26 7.62 -9.19
CA LEU A 164 2.27 7.73 -10.23
C LEU A 164 3.67 7.90 -9.62
N ALA A 165 3.83 8.77 -8.62
CA ALA A 165 5.11 8.95 -7.95
C ALA A 165 5.61 7.66 -7.27
N GLY A 166 4.72 6.94 -6.58
CA GLY A 166 5.04 5.65 -5.97
C GLY A 166 5.37 4.54 -6.97
N ALA A 167 4.68 4.52 -8.12
CA ALA A 167 5.01 3.64 -9.23
C ALA A 167 6.38 3.97 -9.83
N MET A 168 6.63 5.25 -10.12
CA MET A 168 7.87 5.72 -10.73
C MET A 168 9.09 5.40 -9.88
N GLN A 169 9.05 5.61 -8.56
CA GLN A 169 10.22 5.30 -7.71
C GLN A 169 10.54 3.80 -7.68
N GLY A 170 9.52 2.94 -7.69
CA GLY A 170 9.70 1.48 -7.76
C GLY A 170 10.18 1.02 -9.13
N MET A 171 9.66 1.64 -10.20
CA MET A 171 10.14 1.40 -11.57
C MET A 171 11.59 1.88 -11.74
N ILE A 172 11.99 3.02 -11.21
CA ILE A 172 13.39 3.45 -11.31
C ILE A 172 14.30 2.45 -10.59
N LEU A 173 13.93 2.03 -9.39
CA LEU A 173 14.70 1.05 -8.62
C LEU A 173 14.81 -0.31 -9.33
N GLY A 174 13.71 -0.85 -9.82
CA GLY A 174 13.73 -2.09 -10.59
C GLY A 174 14.54 -1.95 -11.89
N ALA A 175 14.62 -0.75 -12.49
CA ALA A 175 15.38 -0.50 -13.72
C ALA A 175 16.85 -0.72 -13.43
N ILE A 176 17.28 -0.04 -12.36
CA ILE A 176 18.64 -0.02 -11.90
C ILE A 176 19.09 -1.45 -11.70
N ILE A 177 18.28 -2.30 -11.06
CA ILE A 177 18.60 -3.71 -10.80
C ILE A 177 18.55 -4.57 -12.07
N THR A 178 17.53 -4.38 -12.91
CA THR A 178 17.32 -5.18 -14.14
C THR A 178 18.45 -5.02 -15.14
N PHE A 179 18.99 -3.81 -15.26
CA PHE A 179 20.02 -3.48 -16.26
C PHE A 179 21.43 -3.46 -15.67
N GLN A 180 21.68 -4.18 -14.57
CA GLN A 180 23.04 -4.40 -14.09
C GLN A 180 23.71 -5.50 -14.93
N ASP A 181 24.89 -5.21 -15.45
CA ASP A 181 25.70 -6.22 -16.16
C ASP A 181 26.43 -7.18 -15.21
N GLN A 182 26.29 -6.99 -13.89
CA GLN A 182 27.02 -7.70 -12.85
C GLN A 182 26.06 -8.10 -11.70
N ILE A 183 26.43 -9.15 -10.98
CA ILE A 183 25.74 -9.54 -9.75
C ILE A 183 26.04 -8.47 -8.69
N VAL A 184 25.01 -7.82 -8.17
CA VAL A 184 25.12 -6.71 -7.22
C VAL A 184 24.99 -7.19 -5.78
N TYR A 185 24.31 -8.31 -5.55
CA TYR A 185 24.01 -8.85 -4.22
C TYR A 185 24.75 -10.17 -3.98
N LEU A 186 25.23 -10.39 -2.75
CA LEU A 186 26.05 -11.54 -2.36
C LEU A 186 25.22 -12.80 -2.08
N TYR A 187 24.34 -13.17 -3.03
CA TYR A 187 23.60 -14.42 -2.96
C TYR A 187 24.51 -15.64 -3.09
N PRO A 188 24.19 -16.76 -2.40
CA PRO A 188 24.81 -18.04 -2.68
C PRO A 188 24.68 -18.39 -4.17
N SER A 189 25.70 -19.01 -4.76
CA SER A 189 25.69 -19.36 -6.19
C SER A 189 24.56 -20.32 -6.60
N THR A 190 23.95 -21.00 -5.63
CA THR A 190 22.81 -21.90 -5.79
C THR A 190 21.45 -21.21 -5.67
N ALA A 191 21.42 -19.95 -5.22
CA ALA A 191 20.22 -19.20 -4.92
C ALA A 191 19.72 -18.46 -6.19
N HIS A 192 19.26 -19.25 -7.16
CA HIS A 192 18.65 -18.78 -8.41
C HIS A 192 17.53 -19.73 -8.85
N LEU A 193 16.62 -19.25 -9.72
CA LEU A 193 15.61 -20.08 -10.35
C LEU A 193 16.22 -21.25 -11.16
N PRO A 194 15.57 -22.43 -11.18
CA PRO A 194 16.06 -23.56 -11.97
C PRO A 194 16.22 -23.22 -13.47
N GLY A 195 17.40 -23.47 -14.02
CA GLY A 195 17.71 -23.20 -15.43
C GLY A 195 18.05 -21.74 -15.74
N VAL A 196 18.19 -20.88 -14.73
CA VAL A 196 18.55 -19.47 -14.87
C VAL A 196 19.91 -19.23 -14.21
N THR A 197 20.72 -18.33 -14.77
CA THR A 197 21.97 -17.90 -14.11
C THR A 197 21.66 -17.01 -12.91
N LEU A 198 22.60 -16.85 -11.98
CA LEU A 198 22.42 -15.96 -10.84
C LEU A 198 22.17 -14.50 -11.28
N LEU A 199 22.87 -14.05 -12.33
CA LEU A 199 22.62 -12.74 -12.94
C LEU A 199 21.22 -12.67 -13.56
N GLY A 200 20.82 -13.68 -14.33
CA GLY A 200 19.48 -13.71 -14.94
C GLY A 200 18.36 -13.70 -13.90
N ASP A 201 18.56 -14.33 -12.74
CA ASP A 201 17.60 -14.26 -11.64
C ASP A 201 17.53 -12.86 -11.02
N GLN A 202 18.65 -12.13 -10.93
CA GLN A 202 18.67 -10.73 -10.52
C GLN A 202 17.90 -9.84 -11.51
N GLU A 203 18.17 -10.00 -12.80
CA GLU A 203 17.51 -9.26 -13.88
C GLU A 203 16.00 -9.51 -13.85
N MET A 204 15.58 -10.77 -13.69
CA MET A 204 14.18 -11.17 -13.58
C MET A 204 13.51 -10.58 -12.33
N GLY A 205 14.19 -10.55 -11.18
CA GLY A 205 13.66 -9.93 -9.97
C GLY A 205 13.44 -8.43 -10.14
N GLY A 206 14.39 -7.71 -10.76
CA GLY A 206 14.22 -6.30 -11.12
C GLY A 206 13.03 -6.09 -12.08
N ALA A 207 12.91 -6.94 -13.10
CA ALA A 207 11.81 -6.88 -14.06
C ALA A 207 10.45 -7.23 -13.42
N ALA A 208 10.44 -8.11 -12.43
CA ALA A 208 9.25 -8.44 -11.66
C ALA A 208 8.76 -7.23 -10.85
N MET A 209 9.67 -6.46 -10.23
CA MET A 209 9.32 -5.21 -9.53
C MET A 209 8.61 -4.22 -10.46
N TRP A 210 9.00 -4.18 -11.74
CA TRP A 210 8.37 -3.33 -12.76
C TRP A 210 6.96 -3.76 -13.10
N PHE A 211 6.83 -4.98 -13.63
CA PHE A 211 5.58 -5.46 -14.19
C PHE A 211 4.51 -5.63 -13.11
N ILE A 212 4.88 -6.28 -12.01
CA ILE A 212 3.95 -6.54 -10.90
C ILE A 212 3.60 -5.22 -10.21
N GLY A 213 4.59 -4.35 -9.99
CA GLY A 213 4.37 -3.01 -9.45
C GLY A 213 3.38 -2.21 -10.29
N ALA A 214 3.57 -2.13 -11.60
CA ALA A 214 2.68 -1.41 -12.50
C ALA A 214 1.23 -1.90 -12.42
N ILE A 215 1.02 -3.23 -12.37
CA ILE A 215 -0.32 -3.83 -12.22
C ILE A 215 -0.94 -3.40 -10.89
N ILE A 216 -0.21 -3.49 -9.78
CA ILE A 216 -0.68 -3.12 -8.44
C ILE A 216 -1.10 -1.65 -8.42
N TYR A 217 -0.26 -0.74 -8.91
CA TYR A 217 -0.56 0.69 -8.93
C TYR A 217 -1.72 1.04 -9.87
N ALA A 218 -1.83 0.37 -11.02
CA ALA A 218 -2.95 0.56 -11.94
C ALA A 218 -4.28 0.13 -11.31
N VAL A 219 -4.32 -1.05 -10.68
CA VAL A 219 -5.50 -1.52 -9.96
C VAL A 219 -5.86 -0.58 -8.81
N ALA A 220 -4.87 -0.12 -8.04
CA ALA A 220 -5.09 0.84 -6.96
C ALA A 220 -5.66 2.17 -7.47
N ALA A 221 -5.20 2.67 -8.62
CA ALA A 221 -5.74 3.88 -9.24
C ALA A 221 -7.22 3.71 -9.60
N ILE A 222 -7.56 2.61 -10.27
CA ILE A 222 -8.95 2.28 -10.64
C ILE A 222 -9.84 2.22 -9.40
N LEU A 223 -9.41 1.51 -8.36
CA LEU A 223 -10.18 1.39 -7.11
C LEU A 223 -10.30 2.74 -6.39
N SER A 224 -9.23 3.54 -6.34
CA SER A 224 -9.23 4.80 -5.63
C SER A 224 -10.09 5.86 -6.31
N PHE A 225 -10.15 5.90 -7.65
CA PHE A 225 -11.00 6.85 -8.38
C PHE A 225 -12.50 6.51 -8.24
N ARG A 226 -12.86 5.22 -8.30
CA ARG A 226 -14.25 4.77 -8.07
C ARG A 226 -14.79 5.16 -6.68
N SER A 227 -13.91 5.28 -5.69
CA SER A 227 -14.31 5.67 -4.32
C SER A 227 -14.59 7.16 -4.16
N THR A 228 -14.14 8.02 -5.07
CA THR A 228 -14.32 9.49 -5.01
C THR A 228 -15.61 9.94 -5.70
N ASP A 229 -16.23 9.09 -6.50
CA ASP A 229 -17.28 9.46 -7.45
C ASP A 229 -18.75 9.19 -7.00
N PRO A 230 -19.26 9.70 -5.86
CA PRO A 230 -20.71 9.74 -5.62
C PRO A 230 -21.39 11.11 -5.77
N ASP A 231 -20.69 12.24 -5.82
CA ASP A 231 -21.34 13.56 -5.61
C ASP A 231 -20.96 14.67 -6.63
N ILE A 232 -20.33 14.38 -7.78
CA ILE A 232 -20.00 15.40 -8.80
C ILE A 232 -21.27 16.03 -9.46
N HIS A 233 -22.45 15.44 -9.28
CA HIS A 233 -23.72 15.93 -9.86
C HIS A 233 -24.70 16.60 -8.88
N ARG A 234 -24.32 16.93 -7.64
CA ARG A 234 -25.28 17.50 -6.66
C ARG A 234 -25.16 18.99 -6.33
N ASP A 235 -24.19 19.69 -6.89
CA ASP A 235 -24.04 21.14 -6.68
C ASP A 235 -24.57 22.00 -7.83
N VAL A 236 -25.61 21.55 -8.53
CA VAL A 236 -26.45 22.49 -9.30
C VAL A 236 -27.52 23.00 -8.34
N PRO A 237 -27.41 24.23 -7.82
CA PRO A 237 -28.50 24.80 -7.03
C PRO A 237 -29.78 24.73 -7.88
N PRO A 238 -30.92 24.28 -7.31
CA PRO A 238 -32.18 24.32 -8.04
C PRO A 238 -32.36 25.76 -8.50
N ALA A 239 -32.56 25.95 -9.81
CA ALA A 239 -32.85 27.26 -10.37
C ALA A 239 -33.99 27.86 -9.55
N ARG A 240 -33.64 28.84 -8.70
CA ARG A 240 -34.61 29.60 -7.93
C ARG A 240 -35.53 30.23 -8.98
N GLY A 241 -36.80 29.84 -8.93
CA GLY A 241 -37.83 30.31 -9.84
C GLY A 241 -37.73 31.82 -9.99
N ALA A 242 -37.43 32.23 -11.21
CA ALA A 242 -37.49 33.61 -11.57
C ALA A 242 -38.98 34.00 -11.66
N ILE A 243 -39.34 34.91 -10.75
CA ILE A 243 -40.39 35.93 -10.87
C ILE A 243 -41.84 35.44 -10.80
N GLY A 244 -42.32 35.25 -9.56
CA GLY A 244 -43.65 35.72 -9.21
C GLY A 244 -43.58 37.24 -9.06
N GLY A 245 -44.12 37.97 -10.05
CA GLY A 245 -44.47 39.38 -9.89
C GLY A 245 -45.84 39.45 -9.23
N GLN A 246 -45.90 39.97 -8.01
CA GLN A 246 -47.09 40.58 -7.43
C GLN A 246 -47.03 42.09 -7.62
N GLU A 247 -48.20 42.73 -7.44
CA GLU A 247 -48.51 44.18 -7.42
C GLU A 247 -48.96 44.70 -8.79
N GLU A 248 -50.18 45.20 -9.02
CA GLU A 248 -51.39 45.49 -8.22
C GLU A 248 -52.62 45.38 -9.15
#